data_AF-A0A1J5RE35-F1
#
_entry.id   AF-A0A1J5RE35-F1
#
_cell.length_a   1.000
_cell.length_b   1.000
_cell.length_c   1.000
_cell.angle_alpha   90.00
_cell.angle_beta   90.00
_cell.angle_gamma   90.00
#
_symmetry.space_group_name_H-M   'P 1'
#
loop_
_entity.id
_entity.type
_entity.pdbx_description
1 polymer ?
#
loop_
_entity_poly.entity_id
_entity_poly.type
_entity_poly.pdbx_seq_one_letter_code
_entity_poly.pdbx_strand_id
1 'polypeptide(L)'
;MAYFEQRKNGWRAQIRQRGMPSISRTFDLKADAEAWAREVEREVQRGNRAVLRDDAGKITIDQVVALYTKHMLPMKKDHSAASNLRVVRERFGASFLSPVRSVDVAAWRNELVEAGYAAQSVIHRLAALSNLFTYAEQEMSITLPAGNPVRAIRQPVKPKGRDRRLRPGELDALRRGAAAAVASGGSAADHHAGRRDQHAPG
;
A
#
# COMPACT_ATOMS: atom_id res chain seq x y z
N MET A 1 -31.85 -16.02 -7.26
CA MET A 1 -32.82 -16.27 -6.18
C MET A 1 -32.04 -16.59 -4.92
N ALA A 2 -32.28 -15.81 -3.87
CA ALA A 2 -31.73 -16.04 -2.56
C ALA A 2 -32.41 -17.22 -1.84
N TYR A 3 -31.60 -18.02 -1.16
CA TYR A 3 -32.01 -19.12 -0.28
C TYR A 3 -31.57 -18.80 1.15
N PHE A 4 -32.45 -19.03 2.12
CA PHE A 4 -32.19 -18.76 3.53
C PHE A 4 -32.22 -20.08 4.31
N GLU A 5 -31.17 -20.33 5.08
CA GLU A 5 -31.00 -21.53 5.89
C GLU A 5 -30.73 -21.13 7.35
N GLN A 6 -31.50 -21.66 8.28
CA GLN A 6 -31.22 -21.51 9.71
C GLN A 6 -30.11 -22.49 10.13
N ARG A 7 -29.07 -21.98 10.78
CA ARG A 7 -27.92 -22.72 11.29
C ARG A 7 -27.84 -22.56 12.82
N LYS A 8 -27.04 -23.40 13.48
CA LYS A 8 -26.78 -23.27 14.94
C LYS A 8 -26.23 -21.88 15.33
N ASN A 9 -25.54 -21.21 14.40
CA ASN A 9 -24.86 -19.94 14.63
C ASN A 9 -25.53 -18.79 13.85
N GLY A 10 -26.84 -18.83 13.63
CA GLY A 10 -27.60 -17.75 12.98
C GLY A 10 -28.25 -18.14 11.64
N TRP A 11 -28.52 -17.16 10.80
CA TRP A 11 -29.18 -17.26 9.50
C TRP A 11 -28.18 -17.12 8.35
N ARG A 12 -28.09 -18.13 7.50
CA ARG A 12 -27.27 -18.10 6.29
C ARG A 12 -28.13 -17.70 5.10
N ALA A 13 -27.75 -16.63 4.41
CA ALA A 13 -28.28 -16.29 3.09
C ALA A 13 -27.31 -16.80 2.02
N GLN A 14 -27.82 -17.45 0.98
CA GLN A 14 -27.07 -17.92 -0.17
C GLN A 14 -27.72 -17.42 -1.47
N ILE A 15 -26.94 -16.78 -2.35
CA ILE A 15 -27.41 -16.31 -3.65
C ILE A 15 -26.75 -17.15 -4.74
N ARG A 16 -27.58 -17.74 -5.61
CA ARG A 16 -27.15 -18.50 -6.78
C ARG A 16 -27.65 -17.82 -8.05
N GLN A 17 -26.74 -17.64 -9.00
CA GLN A 17 -27.04 -17.17 -10.36
C GLN A 17 -26.25 -18.00 -11.37
N ARG A 18 -26.88 -18.35 -12.49
CA ARG A 18 -26.26 -19.16 -13.53
C ARG A 18 -25.00 -18.47 -14.08
N GLY A 19 -23.90 -19.23 -14.17
CA GLY A 19 -22.61 -18.76 -14.70
C GLY A 19 -21.80 -17.89 -13.74
N MET A 20 -22.22 -17.73 -12.48
CA MET A 20 -21.49 -16.99 -11.45
C MET A 20 -21.23 -17.88 -10.22
N PRO A 21 -20.16 -17.63 -9.44
CA PRO A 21 -19.95 -18.28 -8.16
C PRO A 21 -21.14 -18.04 -7.22
N SER A 22 -21.51 -19.04 -6.42
CA SER A 22 -22.50 -18.81 -5.37
C SER A 22 -21.86 -18.06 -4.22
N ILE A 23 -22.48 -16.97 -3.77
CA ILE A 23 -22.07 -16.28 -2.54
C ILE A 23 -22.97 -16.71 -1.39
N SER A 24 -22.39 -16.76 -0.19
CA SER A 24 -23.16 -16.96 1.02
C SER A 24 -22.59 -16.16 2.17
N ARG A 25 -23.45 -15.63 3.02
CA ARG A 25 -23.06 -14.92 4.23
C ARG A 25 -23.99 -15.32 5.38
N THR A 26 -23.43 -15.40 6.58
CA THR A 26 -24.17 -15.73 7.81
C THR A 26 -24.37 -14.46 8.64
N PHE A 27 -25.56 -14.33 9.21
CA PHE A 27 -26.02 -13.21 10.02
C PHE A 27 -26.68 -13.72 11.29
N ASP A 28 -26.74 -12.92 12.34
CA ASP A 28 -27.42 -13.32 13.57
C ASP A 28 -28.95 -13.28 13.39
N LEU A 29 -29.46 -12.30 12.65
CA LEU A 29 -30.88 -12.08 12.40
C LEU A 29 -31.28 -12.46 10.97
N LYS A 30 -32.47 -13.07 10.82
CA LYS A 30 -33.06 -13.37 9.51
C LYS A 30 -33.30 -12.11 8.69
N ALA A 31 -33.74 -11.04 9.34
CA ALA A 31 -34.03 -9.76 8.69
C ALA A 31 -32.79 -9.17 8.00
N ASP A 32 -31.62 -9.25 8.66
CA ASP A 32 -30.35 -8.79 8.10
C ASP A 32 -29.93 -9.64 6.90
N ALA A 33 -30.11 -10.96 7.01
CA ALA A 33 -29.85 -11.89 5.92
C ALA A 33 -30.69 -11.57 4.68
N GLU A 34 -31.98 -11.28 4.86
CA GLU A 34 -32.89 -10.87 3.80
C GLU A 34 -32.54 -9.49 3.23
N ALA A 35 -32.21 -8.51 4.08
CA ALA A 35 -31.82 -7.17 3.66
C ALA A 35 -30.56 -7.20 2.78
N TRP A 36 -29.54 -7.93 3.23
CA TRP A 36 -28.32 -8.17 2.45
C TRP A 36 -28.63 -8.86 1.12
N ALA A 37 -29.48 -9.89 1.13
CA ALA A 37 -29.82 -10.61 -0.09
C ALA A 37 -30.50 -9.71 -1.12
N ARG A 38 -31.43 -8.85 -0.68
CA ARG A 38 -32.08 -7.85 -1.54
C ARG A 38 -31.07 -6.84 -2.09
N GLU A 39 -30.10 -6.40 -1.29
CA GLU A 39 -29.04 -5.48 -1.73
C GLU A 39 -28.24 -6.08 -2.89
N VAL A 40 -27.77 -7.32 -2.73
CA VAL A 40 -27.00 -8.01 -3.76
C VAL A 40 -27.85 -8.25 -5.01
N GLU A 41 -29.10 -8.71 -4.87
CA GLU A 41 -29.98 -8.94 -6.02
C GLU A 41 -30.27 -7.62 -6.78
N ARG A 42 -30.42 -6.50 -6.08
CA ARG A 42 -30.54 -5.16 -6.71
C ARG A 42 -29.29 -4.79 -7.51
N GLU A 43 -28.10 -4.99 -6.94
CA GLU A 43 -26.84 -4.70 -7.62
C GLU A 43 -26.66 -5.58 -8.87
N VAL A 44 -26.99 -6.87 -8.77
CA VAL A 44 -26.99 -7.78 -9.93
C VAL A 44 -27.99 -7.34 -10.99
N GLN A 45 -29.19 -6.91 -10.60
CA GLN A 45 -30.22 -6.45 -11.52
C GLN A 45 -29.82 -5.14 -12.22
N ARG A 46 -29.03 -4.29 -11.56
CA ARG A 46 -28.39 -3.10 -12.15
C ARG A 46 -27.21 -3.42 -13.07
N GLY A 47 -26.83 -4.69 -13.20
CA GLY A 47 -25.72 -5.16 -14.04
C GLY A 47 -24.38 -5.29 -13.30
N ASN A 48 -24.30 -4.92 -12.03
CA ASN A 48 -23.09 -5.05 -11.21
C ASN A 48 -22.91 -6.50 -10.72
N ARG A 49 -22.54 -7.40 -11.63
CA ARG A 49 -22.35 -8.83 -11.32
C ARG A 49 -21.11 -9.09 -10.46
N ALA A 50 -20.22 -8.12 -10.32
CA ALA A 50 -19.01 -8.24 -9.49
C ALA A 50 -19.34 -8.37 -8.00
N VAL A 51 -20.52 -7.91 -7.56
CA VAL A 51 -21.00 -8.10 -6.17
C VAL A 51 -21.14 -9.58 -5.77
N LEU A 52 -21.24 -10.48 -6.76
CA LEU A 52 -21.26 -11.93 -6.56
C LEU A 52 -19.86 -12.54 -6.41
N ARG A 53 -18.82 -11.70 -6.33
CA ARG A 53 -17.44 -12.12 -6.09
C ARG A 53 -16.97 -11.50 -4.78
N ASP A 54 -16.74 -12.35 -3.79
CA ASP A 54 -16.12 -11.93 -2.52
C ASP A 54 -14.58 -11.97 -2.65
N ASP A 55 -14.05 -11.23 -3.62
CA ASP A 55 -12.61 -11.24 -3.89
C ASP A 55 -11.86 -10.37 -2.85
N ALA A 56 -12.46 -9.27 -2.41
CA ALA A 56 -11.92 -8.38 -1.37
C ALA A 56 -11.79 -9.06 0.00
N GLY A 57 -12.63 -10.06 0.30
CA GLY A 57 -12.55 -10.87 1.52
C GLY A 57 -11.53 -12.00 1.45
N LYS A 58 -10.95 -12.28 0.27
CA LYS A 58 -10.04 -13.42 0.05
C LYS A 58 -8.61 -13.01 -0.28
N ILE A 59 -8.39 -11.76 -0.66
CA ILE A 59 -7.06 -11.24 -0.95
C ILE A 59 -6.57 -10.33 0.18
N THR A 60 -5.33 -10.58 0.56
CA THR A 60 -4.60 -9.79 1.56
C THR A 60 -3.91 -8.60 0.91
N ILE A 61 -3.67 -7.55 1.69
CA ILE A 61 -2.89 -6.41 1.23
C ILE A 61 -1.48 -6.84 0.85
N ASP A 62 -0.89 -7.84 1.52
CA ASP A 62 0.43 -8.35 1.15
C ASP A 62 0.49 -8.89 -0.29
N GLN A 63 -0.53 -9.66 -0.69
CA GLN A 63 -0.68 -10.17 -2.05
C GLN A 63 -0.84 -9.03 -3.06
N VAL A 64 -1.63 -8.00 -2.73
CA VAL A 64 -1.78 -6.80 -3.56
C VAL A 64 -0.45 -6.06 -3.69
N VAL A 65 0.31 -5.91 -2.60
CA VAL A 65 1.65 -5.29 -2.62
C VAL A 65 2.59 -6.07 -3.53
N ALA A 66 2.58 -7.40 -3.48
CA ALA A 66 3.44 -8.23 -4.34
C ALA A 66 3.13 -8.00 -5.83
N LEU A 67 1.86 -8.00 -6.20
CA LEU A 67 1.43 -7.73 -7.58
C LEU A 67 1.74 -6.29 -8.00
N TYR A 68 1.42 -5.31 -7.15
CA TYR A 68 1.71 -3.90 -7.41
C TYR A 68 3.21 -3.64 -7.60
N THR A 69 4.05 -4.27 -6.76
CA THR A 69 5.52 -4.18 -6.86
C THR A 69 6.01 -4.78 -8.17
N LYS A 70 5.42 -5.89 -8.62
CA LYS A 70 5.82 -6.54 -9.88
C LYS A 70 5.40 -5.73 -11.11
N HIS A 71 4.20 -5.18 -11.11
CA HIS A 71 3.58 -4.61 -12.31
C HIS A 71 3.69 -3.08 -12.40
N MET A 72 3.55 -2.37 -11.28
CA MET A 72 3.42 -0.90 -11.28
C MET A 72 4.70 -0.20 -10.81
N LEU A 73 5.43 -0.79 -9.87
CA LEU A 73 6.62 -0.15 -9.30
C LEU A 73 7.75 0.10 -10.31
N PRO A 74 8.07 -0.80 -11.28
CA PRO A 74 9.11 -0.56 -12.29
C PRO A 74 8.81 0.65 -13.17
N MET A 75 7.53 1.03 -13.31
CA MET A 75 7.10 2.18 -14.11
C MET A 75 7.19 3.50 -13.33
N LYS A 76 7.42 3.46 -12.02
CA LYS A 76 7.50 4.65 -11.18
C LYS A 76 8.91 5.19 -11.11
N LYS A 77 9.05 6.51 -11.34
CA LYS A 77 10.29 7.27 -11.15
C LYS A 77 10.62 7.55 -9.68
N ASP A 78 9.69 7.28 -8.77
CA ASP A 78 9.83 7.54 -7.33
C ASP A 78 10.54 6.38 -6.62
N HIS A 79 11.82 6.58 -6.30
CA HIS A 79 12.63 5.61 -5.56
C HIS A 79 12.12 5.36 -4.12
N SER A 80 11.33 6.27 -3.55
CA SER A 80 10.78 6.11 -2.20
C SER A 80 9.56 5.20 -2.16
N ALA A 81 8.94 4.91 -3.31
CA ALA A 81 7.72 4.11 -3.40
C ALA A 81 7.91 2.70 -2.81
N ALA A 82 9.05 2.05 -3.07
CA ALA A 82 9.37 0.73 -2.52
C ALA A 82 9.42 0.74 -0.98
N SER A 83 10.08 1.75 -0.40
CA SER A 83 10.18 1.89 1.06
C SER A 83 8.82 2.17 1.69
N ASN A 84 7.99 3.00 1.06
CA ASN A 84 6.65 3.29 1.57
C ASN A 84 5.75 2.05 1.52
N LEU A 85 5.82 1.26 0.46
CA LEU A 85 5.10 -0.02 0.35
C LEU A 85 5.54 -1.02 1.41
N ARG A 86 6.84 -1.05 1.76
CA ARG A 86 7.33 -1.90 2.85
C ARG A 86 6.67 -1.57 4.18
N VAL A 87 6.60 -0.28 4.54
CA VAL A 87 5.94 0.16 5.78
C VAL A 87 4.45 -0.16 5.77
N VAL A 88 3.78 -0.01 4.61
CA VAL A 88 2.37 -0.40 4.45
C VAL A 88 2.19 -1.90 4.68
N ARG A 89 3.06 -2.73 4.08
CA ARG A 89 3.06 -4.18 4.24
C ARG A 89 3.29 -4.60 5.70
N GLU A 90 4.22 -3.96 6.40
CA GLU A 90 4.47 -4.21 7.83
C GLU A 90 3.23 -3.96 8.68
N ARG A 91 2.43 -2.93 8.37
CA ARG A 91 1.21 -2.61 9.13
C ARG A 91 -0.02 -3.43 8.72
N PHE A 92 -0.28 -3.55 7.42
CA PHE A 92 -1.56 -4.05 6.89
C PHE A 92 -1.43 -5.34 6.10
N GLY A 93 -0.22 -5.88 5.90
CA GLY A 93 0.01 -7.00 4.99
C GLY A 93 -0.87 -8.22 5.27
N ALA A 94 -1.07 -8.57 6.54
CA ALA A 94 -1.90 -9.69 6.96
C ALA A 94 -3.42 -9.41 6.88
N SER A 95 -3.83 -8.16 6.70
CA SER A 95 -5.25 -7.80 6.59
C SER A 95 -5.78 -8.08 5.19
N PHE A 96 -6.98 -8.65 5.11
CA PHE A 96 -7.76 -8.67 3.88
C PHE A 96 -8.18 -7.24 3.48
N LEU A 97 -8.45 -6.98 2.20
CA LEU A 97 -8.88 -5.65 1.74
C LEU A 97 -10.21 -5.21 2.38
N SER A 98 -11.17 -6.12 2.46
CA SER A 98 -12.54 -5.84 2.94
C SER A 98 -12.63 -5.27 4.38
N PRO A 99 -11.96 -5.86 5.40
CA PRO A 99 -12.10 -5.40 6.79
C PRO A 99 -11.35 -4.11 7.14
N VAL A 100 -10.50 -3.57 6.25
CA VAL A 100 -9.75 -2.34 6.57
C VAL A 100 -10.69 -1.14 6.52
N ARG A 101 -10.90 -0.50 7.68
CA ARG A 101 -11.78 0.67 7.79
C ARG A 101 -10.96 1.95 7.89
N SER A 102 -11.62 3.07 7.60
CA SER A 102 -11.01 4.41 7.72
C SER A 102 -10.52 4.74 9.13
N VAL A 103 -11.14 4.17 10.17
CA VAL A 103 -10.66 4.34 11.56
C VAL A 103 -9.29 3.69 11.78
N ASP A 104 -9.05 2.52 11.17
CA ASP A 104 -7.78 1.80 11.30
C ASP A 104 -6.66 2.57 10.56
N VAL A 105 -7.00 3.18 9.42
CA VAL A 105 -6.09 4.08 8.68
C VAL A 105 -5.82 5.37 9.45
N ALA A 106 -6.83 5.95 10.10
CA ALA A 106 -6.67 7.15 10.92
C ALA A 106 -5.79 6.90 12.15
N ALA A 107 -5.95 5.74 12.80
CA ALA A 107 -5.08 5.29 13.89
C ALA A 107 -3.63 5.16 13.40
N TRP A 108 -3.41 4.49 12.28
CA TRP A 108 -2.06 4.37 11.69
C TRP A 108 -1.44 5.74 11.35
N ARG A 109 -2.21 6.69 10.81
CA ARG A 109 -1.74 8.07 10.60
C ARG A 109 -1.26 8.69 11.91
N ASN A 110 -2.03 8.56 13.00
CA ASN A 110 -1.68 9.14 14.28
C ASN A 110 -0.41 8.50 14.85
N GLU A 111 -0.29 7.16 14.80
CA GLU A 111 0.91 6.42 15.19
C GLU A 111 2.16 6.92 14.43
N LEU A 112 2.04 7.19 13.13
CA LEU A 112 3.13 7.75 12.33
C LEU A 112 3.51 9.18 12.78
N VAL A 113 2.55 10.01 13.13
CA VAL A 113 2.82 11.37 13.63
C VAL A 113 3.49 11.31 15.00
N GLU A 114 3.01 10.45 15.90
CA GLU A 114 3.58 10.23 17.23
C GLU A 114 5.01 9.68 17.17
N ALA A 115 5.30 8.83 16.18
CA ALA A 115 6.66 8.34 15.90
C ALA A 115 7.61 9.42 15.32
N GLY A 116 7.17 10.67 15.18
CA GLY A 116 7.99 11.81 14.76
C GLY A 116 8.21 11.92 13.25
N TYR A 117 7.42 11.22 12.43
CA TYR A 117 7.52 11.37 10.98
C TYR A 117 7.06 12.75 10.51
N ALA A 118 7.82 13.34 9.58
CA ALA A 118 7.41 14.57 8.91
C ALA A 118 6.07 14.37 8.18
N ALA A 119 5.21 15.40 8.18
CA ALA A 119 3.89 15.32 7.57
C ALA A 119 3.92 14.85 6.10
N GLN A 120 4.92 15.27 5.32
CA GLN A 120 5.09 14.80 3.94
C GLN A 120 5.35 13.29 3.85
N SER A 121 6.13 12.73 4.77
CA SER A 121 6.40 11.29 4.84
C SER A 121 5.14 10.50 5.20
N VAL A 122 4.34 11.01 6.15
CA VAL A 122 3.05 10.41 6.50
C VAL A 122 2.11 10.39 5.29
N ILE A 123 2.02 11.51 4.55
CA ILE A 123 1.22 11.62 3.33
C ILE A 123 1.68 10.60 2.28
N HIS A 124 2.98 10.41 2.07
CA HIS A 124 3.49 9.43 1.09
C HIS A 124 3.14 7.99 1.49
N ARG A 125 3.19 7.65 2.78
CA ARG A 125 2.79 6.34 3.30
C ARG A 125 1.29 6.09 3.12
N LEU A 126 0.45 7.07 3.45
CA LEU A 126 -1.00 7.00 3.21
C LEU A 126 -1.31 6.90 1.70
N ALA A 127 -0.61 7.65 0.86
CA ALA A 127 -0.75 7.58 -0.59
C ALA A 127 -0.35 6.20 -1.14
N ALA A 128 0.70 5.58 -0.60
CA ALA A 128 1.08 4.22 -0.96
C ALA A 128 -0.06 3.22 -0.67
N LEU A 129 -0.66 3.27 0.52
CA LEU A 129 -1.84 2.46 0.86
C LEU A 129 -3.02 2.75 -0.09
N SER A 130 -3.32 4.03 -0.34
CA SER A 130 -4.39 4.43 -1.25
C SER A 130 -4.20 3.91 -2.67
N ASN A 131 -2.95 3.85 -3.14
CA ASN A 131 -2.62 3.33 -4.47
C ASN A 131 -2.86 1.81 -4.56
N LEU A 132 -2.66 1.06 -3.48
CA LEU A 132 -2.95 -0.38 -3.45
C LEU A 132 -4.45 -0.65 -3.58
N PHE A 133 -5.29 0.09 -2.85
CA PHE A 133 -6.75 -0.02 -3.00
C PHE A 133 -7.20 0.37 -4.40
N THR A 134 -6.65 1.45 -4.95
CA THR A 134 -6.95 1.88 -6.33
C THR A 134 -6.53 0.82 -7.36
N TYR A 135 -5.36 0.20 -7.19
CA TYR A 135 -4.89 -0.87 -8.04
C TYR A 135 -5.78 -2.12 -7.96
N ALA A 136 -6.23 -2.49 -6.75
CA ALA A 136 -7.16 -3.59 -6.57
C ALA A 136 -8.49 -3.34 -7.30
N GLU A 137 -9.02 -2.12 -7.25
CA GLU A 137 -10.25 -1.76 -7.98
C GLU A 137 -10.03 -1.77 -9.50
N GLN A 138 -8.97 -1.12 -10.00
CA GLN A 138 -8.79 -0.85 -11.43
C GLN A 138 -8.18 -2.02 -12.20
N GLU A 139 -7.13 -2.62 -11.67
CA GLU A 139 -6.34 -3.64 -12.37
C GLU A 139 -6.81 -5.05 -12.04
N MET A 140 -7.31 -5.26 -10.81
CA MET A 140 -7.78 -6.56 -10.34
C MET A 140 -9.30 -6.71 -10.41
N SER A 141 -10.03 -5.63 -10.77
CA SER A 141 -11.50 -5.60 -10.80
C SER A 141 -12.14 -6.07 -9.49
N ILE A 142 -11.48 -5.82 -8.35
CA ILE A 142 -12.00 -6.16 -7.04
C ILE A 142 -12.96 -5.07 -6.59
N THR A 143 -14.22 -5.45 -6.39
CA THR A 143 -15.22 -4.54 -5.84
C THR A 143 -14.92 -4.25 -4.36
N LEU A 144 -14.84 -2.96 -4.03
CA LEU A 144 -14.73 -2.47 -2.64
C LEU A 144 -16.03 -1.75 -2.26
N PRO A 145 -16.98 -2.40 -1.57
CA PRO A 145 -18.28 -1.79 -1.26
C PRO A 145 -18.19 -0.51 -0.43
N ALA A 146 -17.20 -0.43 0.48
CA ALA A 146 -16.93 0.77 1.27
C ALA A 146 -15.97 1.76 0.57
N GLY A 147 -15.53 1.43 -0.64
CA GLY A 147 -14.51 2.15 -1.38
C GLY A 147 -13.13 2.12 -0.72
N ASN A 148 -12.27 3.04 -1.13
CA ASN A 148 -10.93 3.19 -0.58
C ASN A 148 -10.96 3.89 0.79
N PRO A 149 -10.58 3.20 1.90
CA PRO A 149 -10.71 3.73 3.25
C PRO A 149 -9.82 4.96 3.52
N VAL A 150 -8.75 5.14 2.74
CA VAL A 150 -7.82 6.28 2.87
C VAL A 150 -8.46 7.59 2.39
N ARG A 151 -9.40 7.54 1.44
CA ARG A 151 -10.05 8.75 0.91
C ARG A 151 -11.03 9.38 1.89
N ALA A 152 -11.52 8.61 2.86
CA ALA A 152 -12.45 9.08 3.88
C ALA A 152 -11.75 9.70 5.11
N ILE A 153 -10.41 9.70 5.19
CA ILE A 153 -9.68 10.31 6.30
C ILE A 153 -9.12 11.69 5.95
N ARG A 154 -9.06 12.57 6.96
CA ARG A 154 -8.37 13.86 6.84
C ARG A 154 -6.85 13.63 6.74
N GLN A 155 -6.24 14.17 5.69
CA GLN A 155 -4.80 14.09 5.48
C GLN A 155 -4.04 15.10 6.37
N PRO A 156 -2.80 14.79 6.78
CA PRO A 156 -1.91 15.78 7.41
C PRO A 156 -1.73 17.03 6.53
N VAL A 157 -1.55 18.18 7.15
CA VAL A 157 -1.28 19.42 6.42
C VAL A 157 0.14 19.35 5.85
N LYS A 158 0.28 19.60 4.54
CA LYS A 158 1.60 19.63 3.89
C LYS A 158 2.43 20.77 4.47
N PRO A 159 3.69 20.54 4.84
CA PRO A 159 4.57 21.62 5.30
C PRO A 159 4.84 22.59 4.14
N LYS A 160 5.05 23.87 4.47
CA LYS A 160 5.48 24.86 3.47
C LYS A 160 6.82 24.40 2.88
N GLY A 161 6.90 24.29 1.56
CA GLY A 161 8.11 23.88 0.87
C GLY A 161 9.30 24.72 1.31
N ARG A 162 10.44 24.08 1.56
CA ARG A 162 11.69 24.78 1.86
C ARG A 162 12.23 25.36 0.56
N ASP A 163 12.03 26.66 0.35
CA ASP A 163 12.65 27.39 -0.76
C ASP A 163 13.86 28.18 -0.23
N ARG A 164 14.96 27.46 0.02
CA ARG A 164 16.23 28.08 0.41
C ARG A 164 17.15 28.07 -0.80
N ARG A 165 17.45 29.26 -1.32
CA ARG A 165 18.50 29.47 -2.33
C ARG A 165 19.88 29.51 -1.67
N LEU A 166 20.91 29.19 -2.44
CA LEU A 166 22.30 29.37 -2.00
C LEU A 166 22.54 30.84 -1.69
N ARG A 167 23.15 31.11 -0.54
CA ARG A 167 23.60 32.48 -0.22
C ARG A 167 24.83 32.84 -1.05
N PRO A 168 25.11 34.13 -1.29
CA PRO A 168 26.35 34.56 -1.94
C PRO A 168 27.57 33.91 -1.26
N GLY A 169 28.48 33.34 -2.06
CA GLY A 169 29.69 32.66 -1.57
C GLY A 169 29.51 31.20 -1.11
N GLU A 170 28.29 30.71 -0.89
CA GLU A 170 28.07 29.30 -0.52
C GLU A 170 28.41 28.33 -1.66
N LEU A 171 28.14 28.72 -2.91
CA LEU A 171 28.50 27.90 -4.07
C LEU A 171 30.01 27.66 -4.16
N ASP A 172 30.81 28.70 -3.94
CA ASP A 172 32.25 28.61 -4.01
C ASP A 172 32.82 27.81 -2.83
N ALA A 173 32.22 27.94 -1.65
CA ALA A 173 32.56 27.10 -0.50
C ALA A 173 32.26 25.61 -0.76
N LEU A 174 31.10 25.30 -1.36
CA LEU A 174 30.74 23.93 -1.74
C LEU A 174 31.69 23.36 -2.80
N ARG A 175 32.06 24.17 -3.80
CA ARG A 175 33.03 23.77 -4.85
C ARG A 175 34.40 23.47 -4.27
N ARG A 176 34.91 24.31 -3.36
CA ARG A 176 36.19 24.07 -2.67
C ARG A 176 36.15 22.81 -1.82
N GLY A 177 35.07 22.60 -1.07
CA GLY A 177 34.88 21.39 -0.27
C GLY A 177 34.84 20.12 -1.11
N ALA A 178 34.14 20.14 -2.26
CA ALA A 178 34.08 19.02 -3.18
C ALA A 178 35.46 18.71 -3.80
N ALA A 179 36.20 19.74 -4.23
CA ALA A 179 37.55 19.56 -4.77
C ALA A 179 38.53 18.97 -3.74
N ALA A 180 38.47 19.43 -2.49
CA ALA A 180 39.27 18.91 -1.40
C ALA A 180 38.94 17.43 -1.09
N ALA A 181 37.66 17.06 -1.10
CA ALA A 181 37.23 15.67 -0.89
C ALA A 181 37.76 14.72 -1.97
N VAL A 182 37.72 15.13 -3.24
CA VAL A 182 38.27 14.36 -4.38
C VAL A 182 39.79 14.21 -4.27
N ALA A 183 40.51 15.28 -3.89
CA ALA A 183 41.95 15.22 -3.67
C ALA A 183 42.34 14.30 -2.51
N SER A 184 41.56 14.26 -1.42
CA SER A 184 41.79 13.35 -0.30
C SER A 184 41.41 11.89 -0.57
N GLY A 185 40.45 11.63 -1.48
CA GLY A 185 40.03 10.28 -1.85
C GLY A 185 40.95 9.58 -2.86
N GLY A 186 41.74 10.34 -3.62
CA GLY A 186 42.73 9.80 -4.58
C GLY A 186 44.00 9.25 -3.93
N SER A 187 44.31 9.62 -2.69
CA SER A 187 45.56 9.22 -2.01
C SER A 187 45.50 7.84 -1.36
N ALA A 188 44.33 7.20 -1.25
CA ALA A 188 44.18 5.90 -0.60
C ALA A 188 44.35 4.69 -1.55
N ALA A 189 44.41 4.92 -2.88
CA ALA A 189 44.48 3.84 -3.87
C ALA A 189 45.92 3.38 -4.20
N ASP A 190 46.95 4.16 -3.85
CA ASP A 190 48.33 3.92 -4.30
C ASP A 190 49.22 3.10 -3.34
N HIS A 191 48.67 2.57 -2.24
CA HIS A 191 49.48 1.85 -1.22
C HIS A 191 49.38 0.30 -1.26
N HIS A 192 48.81 -0.29 -2.33
CA HIS A 192 48.72 -1.77 -2.44
C HIS A 192 49.53 -2.40 -3.59
N ALA A 193 50.29 -1.64 -4.37
CA ALA A 193 51.13 -2.16 -5.44
C ALA A 193 52.62 -2.13 -5.05
N GLY A 194 53.02 -2.92 -4.06
CA GLY A 194 54.42 -2.92 -3.62
C GLY A 194 54.79 -4.01 -2.62
N ARG A 195 54.38 -5.26 -2.85
CA ARG A 195 54.88 -6.42 -2.09
C ARG A 195 54.64 -7.75 -2.79
N ARG A 196 55.17 -7.94 -3.99
CA ARG A 196 55.48 -9.28 -4.53
C ARG A 196 56.81 -9.21 -5.27
N ASP A 197 57.57 -10.28 -5.13
CA ASP A 197 58.83 -10.61 -5.80
C ASP A 197 60.13 -10.29 -5.06
N GLN A 198 60.38 -11.05 -3.99
CA GLN A 198 61.71 -11.62 -3.73
C GLN A 198 61.57 -13.07 -3.23
N HIS A 199 61.54 -14.00 -4.18
CA HIS A 199 61.96 -15.39 -3.93
C HIS A 199 62.80 -15.83 -5.13
N ALA A 200 64.12 -15.82 -4.95
CA ALA A 200 65.07 -16.43 -5.86
C ALA A 200 65.46 -17.81 -5.31
N PRO A 201 65.75 -18.80 -6.18
CA PRO A 201 65.97 -20.19 -5.80
C PRO A 201 67.45 -20.47 -5.46
N GLY A 202 67.67 -21.45 -4.59
CA GLY A 202 68.98 -22.01 -4.24
C GLY A 202 68.83 -23.00 -3.09
#